data_AF-A0A519ZJC7-F1
#
_entry.id   AF-A0A519ZJC7-F1
#
_cell.length_a   1.000
_cell.length_b   1.000
_cell.length_c   1.000
_cell.angle_alpha   90.00
_cell.angle_beta   90.00
_cell.angle_gamma   90.00
#
_symmetry.space_group_name_H-M   'P 1'
#
loop_
_entity.id
_entity.type
_entity.pdbx_description
1 polymer ?
#
loop_
_entity_poly.entity_id
_entity_poly.type
_entity_poly.pdbx_seq_one_letter_code
_entity_poly.pdbx_strand_id
1 'polypeptide(L)'
;MQKVLLGAALALAATGSWAFYPKAAQPTAGTHMMVIGNFTLSGFSADANVTTIGPDGHQTEQPVDIKIRSAEKVAAGFVDVQKVALFKINELSASGWHVVSATPNTYARGGTTFVSQTIYTLEKR
;
A
#
# COMPACT_ATOMS: atom_id res chain seq x y z
N MET A 1 26.21 35.86 -41.05
CA MET A 1 26.58 34.47 -40.69
C MET A 1 26.47 34.18 -39.19
N GLN A 2 26.77 35.12 -38.28
CA GLN A 2 26.66 34.91 -36.82
C GLN A 2 25.24 34.53 -36.29
N LYS A 3 24.17 35.02 -36.92
CA LYS A 3 22.79 34.72 -36.50
C LYS A 3 22.39 33.25 -36.71
N VAL A 4 23.00 32.58 -37.68
CA VAL A 4 22.76 31.15 -37.97
C VAL A 4 23.44 30.27 -36.91
N LEU A 5 24.64 30.66 -36.47
CA LEU A 5 25.38 29.97 -35.41
C LEU A 5 24.66 30.08 -34.05
N LEU A 6 24.10 31.24 -33.73
CA LEU A 6 23.31 31.43 -32.51
C LEU A 6 22.04 30.58 -32.50
N GLY A 7 21.35 30.48 -33.64
CA GLY A 7 20.18 29.62 -33.79
C GLY A 7 20.51 28.13 -33.61
N ALA A 8 21.62 27.67 -34.18
CA ALA A 8 22.08 26.29 -34.04
C ALA A 8 22.46 25.95 -32.58
N ALA A 9 23.14 26.86 -31.89
CA ALA A 9 23.50 26.68 -30.48
C ALA A 9 22.27 26.60 -29.56
N LEU A 10 21.26 27.43 -29.80
CA LEU A 10 19.99 27.40 -29.06
C LEU A 10 19.19 26.11 -29.31
N ALA A 11 19.19 25.60 -30.55
CA ALA A 11 18.53 24.35 -30.88
C ALA A 11 19.21 23.13 -30.22
N LEU A 12 20.55 23.12 -30.18
CA LEU A 12 21.35 22.10 -29.48
C LEU A 12 21.17 22.14 -27.96
N ALA A 13 21.07 23.33 -27.37
CA ALA A 13 20.80 23.47 -25.93
C ALA A 13 19.39 22.99 -25.57
N ALA A 14 18.38 23.29 -26.41
CA ALA A 14 17.00 22.87 -26.20
C ALA A 14 16.85 21.33 -26.27
N THR A 15 17.49 20.68 -27.23
CA THR A 15 17.44 19.20 -27.37
C THR A 15 18.30 18.48 -26.34
N GLY A 16 19.46 19.05 -25.96
CA GLY A 16 20.30 18.51 -24.88
C GLY A 16 19.62 18.58 -23.51
N SER A 17 18.84 19.63 -23.25
CA SER A 17 18.11 19.80 -21.98
C SER A 17 17.01 18.74 -21.77
N TRP A 18 16.51 18.13 -22.85
CA TRP A 18 15.51 17.05 -22.79
C TRP A 18 16.14 15.67 -22.51
N ALA A 19 17.41 15.47 -22.88
CA ALA A 19 18.14 14.22 -22.60
C ALA A 19 18.50 14.06 -21.11
N PHE A 20 18.64 15.18 -20.39
CA PHE A 20 18.90 15.22 -18.94
C PHE A 20 17.67 15.61 -18.13
N TYR A 21 16.50 15.77 -18.77
CA TYR A 21 15.27 15.92 -18.03
C TYR A 21 15.08 14.60 -17.25
N PRO A 22 14.97 14.64 -15.92
CA PRO A 22 14.72 13.43 -15.16
C PRO A 22 13.43 12.84 -15.71
N LYS A 23 13.54 11.70 -16.41
CA LYS A 23 12.37 10.86 -16.66
C LYS A 23 11.79 10.65 -15.28
N ALA A 24 10.54 11.08 -15.06
CA ALA A 24 9.80 10.67 -13.89
C ALA A 24 10.05 9.17 -13.78
N ALA A 25 10.71 8.74 -12.69
CA ALA A 25 10.93 7.34 -12.45
C ALA A 25 9.57 6.71 -12.63
N GLN A 26 9.44 5.87 -13.65
CA GLN A 26 8.17 5.25 -13.97
C GLN A 26 7.74 4.62 -12.64
N PRO A 27 6.64 5.09 -12.02
CA PRO A 27 6.24 4.51 -10.76
C PRO A 27 6.18 3.03 -11.04
N THR A 28 6.78 2.21 -10.19
CA THR A 28 6.75 0.76 -10.28
C THR A 28 5.32 0.21 -10.10
N ALA A 29 4.29 1.00 -10.43
CA ALA A 29 2.94 0.61 -10.75
C ALA A 29 3.01 -0.56 -11.74
N GLY A 30 2.69 -1.75 -11.24
CA GLY A 30 2.83 -3.00 -11.98
C GLY A 30 3.58 -4.11 -11.24
N THR A 31 4.40 -3.81 -10.23
CA THR A 31 5.28 -4.83 -9.58
C THR A 31 4.90 -5.16 -8.15
N HIS A 32 4.16 -4.27 -7.48
CA HIS A 32 3.85 -4.42 -6.06
C HIS A 32 2.34 -4.57 -5.85
N MET A 33 1.99 -5.45 -4.93
CA MET A 33 0.65 -5.63 -4.39
C MET A 33 0.70 -5.31 -2.89
N MET A 34 -0.41 -4.82 -2.34
CA MET A 34 -0.52 -4.62 -0.89
C MET A 34 -1.67 -5.45 -0.33
N VAL A 35 -1.41 -6.10 0.80
CA VAL A 35 -2.46 -6.67 1.66
C VAL A 35 -2.43 -5.90 2.97
N ILE A 36 -3.54 -5.28 3.32
CA ILE A 36 -3.67 -4.39 4.47
C ILE A 36 -4.69 -5.00 5.42
N GLY A 37 -4.23 -5.52 6.56
CA GLY A 37 -5.11 -5.88 7.66
C GLY A 37 -5.39 -4.64 8.48
N ASN A 38 -6.66 -4.26 8.62
CA ASN A 38 -7.09 -3.05 9.32
C ASN A 38 -8.12 -3.39 10.38
N PHE A 39 -7.92 -2.80 11.56
CA PHE A 39 -8.82 -2.89 12.70
C PHE A 39 -8.98 -1.50 13.30
N THR A 40 -10.21 -1.04 13.40
CA THR A 40 -10.58 0.23 14.03
C THR A 40 -11.51 -0.05 15.18
N LEU A 41 -11.19 0.47 16.36
CA LEU A 41 -12.05 0.51 17.52
C LEU A 41 -12.45 1.96 17.77
N SER A 42 -13.73 2.21 17.98
CA SER A 42 -14.27 3.52 18.33
C SER A 42 -15.30 3.38 19.44
N GLY A 43 -14.86 3.54 20.69
CA GLY A 43 -15.75 3.34 21.85
C GLY A 43 -16.21 1.88 21.95
N PHE A 44 -17.50 1.63 21.72
CA PHE A 44 -18.12 0.29 21.72
C PHE A 44 -18.45 -0.24 20.32
N SER A 45 -17.92 0.38 19.26
CA SER A 45 -17.98 -0.13 17.89
C SER A 45 -16.59 -0.51 17.39
N ALA A 46 -16.51 -1.50 16.50
CA ALA A 46 -15.28 -1.87 15.83
C ALA A 46 -15.56 -2.32 14.42
N ASP A 47 -14.66 -1.93 13.54
CA ASP A 47 -14.67 -2.28 12.12
C ASP A 47 -13.35 -2.96 11.80
N ALA A 48 -13.42 -4.07 11.07
CA ALA A 48 -12.23 -4.70 10.54
C ALA A 48 -12.43 -5.23 9.14
N ASN A 49 -11.38 -5.07 8.35
CA ASN A 49 -11.32 -5.54 7.00
C ASN A 49 -9.87 -5.91 6.63
N VAL A 50 -9.76 -6.78 5.65
CA VAL A 50 -8.51 -7.03 4.93
C VAL A 50 -8.69 -6.49 3.52
N THR A 51 -7.89 -5.50 3.17
CA THR A 51 -7.92 -4.87 1.85
C THR A 51 -6.76 -5.40 1.02
N THR A 52 -7.04 -5.88 -0.18
CA THR A 52 -6.01 -6.19 -1.18
C THR A 52 -6.01 -5.08 -2.23
N ILE A 53 -4.86 -4.46 -2.46
CA ILE A 53 -4.65 -3.44 -3.49
C ILE A 53 -3.74 -4.04 -4.55
N GLY A 54 -4.29 -4.26 -5.73
CA GLY A 54 -3.57 -4.80 -6.89
C GLY A 54 -2.56 -3.82 -7.47
N PRO A 55 -1.64 -4.31 -8.33
CA PRO A 55 -0.64 -3.48 -9.01
C PRO A 55 -1.26 -2.46 -9.99
N ASP A 56 -2.50 -2.70 -10.41
CA ASP A 56 -3.37 -1.86 -11.23
C ASP A 56 -4.13 -0.81 -10.40
N GLY A 57 -4.00 -0.85 -9.07
CA GLY A 57 -4.72 0.02 -8.14
C GLY A 57 -6.14 -0.46 -7.83
N HIS A 58 -6.60 -1.58 -8.39
CA HIS A 58 -7.90 -2.14 -8.03
C HIS A 58 -7.89 -2.66 -6.59
N GLN A 59 -8.93 -2.33 -5.83
CA GLN A 59 -9.06 -2.68 -4.43
C GLN A 59 -10.16 -3.71 -4.23
N THR A 60 -9.87 -4.71 -3.40
CA THR A 60 -10.87 -5.67 -2.92
C THR A 60 -10.84 -5.67 -1.41
N GLU A 61 -11.98 -5.38 -0.80
CA GLU A 61 -12.15 -5.43 0.65
C GLU A 61 -12.84 -6.72 1.07
N GLN A 62 -12.27 -7.37 2.07
CA GLN A 62 -12.86 -8.51 2.76
C GLN A 62 -13.19 -8.09 4.20
N PRO A 63 -14.47 -7.91 4.55
CA PRO A 63 -14.84 -7.62 5.93
C PRO A 63 -14.52 -8.82 6.83
N VAL A 64 -14.08 -8.54 8.06
CA VAL A 64 -13.84 -9.54 9.10
C VAL A 64 -14.85 -9.31 10.20
N ASP A 65 -15.69 -10.29 10.49
CA ASP A 65 -16.66 -10.19 11.59
C ASP A 65 -15.92 -10.23 12.93
N ILE A 66 -16.08 -9.18 13.73
CA ILE A 66 -15.44 -9.06 15.04
C ILE A 66 -16.44 -8.65 16.11
N LYS A 67 -16.27 -9.28 17.27
CA LYS A 67 -17.09 -9.03 18.45
C LYS A 67 -16.27 -8.27 19.47
N ILE A 68 -16.85 -7.23 20.05
CA ILE A 68 -16.18 -6.33 21.01
C ILE A 68 -16.85 -6.32 22.38
N ARG A 69 -17.36 -7.48 22.78
CA ARG A 69 -18.06 -7.67 24.06
C ARG A 69 -17.15 -7.57 25.29
N SER A 70 -15.83 -7.74 25.12
CA SER A 70 -14.83 -7.67 26.19
C SER A 70 -13.45 -7.34 25.62
N ALA A 71 -12.51 -6.94 26.48
CA ALA A 71 -11.12 -6.72 26.09
C ALA A 71 -10.48 -7.97 25.46
N GLU A 72 -10.82 -9.16 25.95
CA GLU A 72 -10.38 -10.43 25.37
C GLU A 72 -10.91 -10.60 23.93
N LYS A 73 -12.17 -10.25 23.67
CA LYS A 73 -12.74 -10.35 22.32
C LYS A 73 -12.18 -9.31 21.36
N VAL A 74 -11.83 -8.12 21.85
CA VAL A 74 -11.06 -7.13 21.09
C VAL A 74 -9.69 -7.68 20.72
N ALA A 75 -8.95 -8.27 21.67
CA ALA A 75 -7.66 -8.91 21.40
C ALA A 75 -7.77 -10.05 20.38
N ALA A 76 -8.77 -10.91 20.53
CA ALA A 76 -9.07 -11.97 19.57
C ALA A 76 -9.37 -11.40 18.17
N GLY A 77 -10.08 -10.27 18.10
CA GLY A 77 -10.38 -9.61 16.84
C GLY A 77 -9.15 -9.15 16.07
N PHE A 78 -8.14 -8.59 16.74
CA PHE A 78 -6.86 -8.28 16.08
C PHE A 78 -6.20 -9.52 15.48
N VAL A 79 -6.23 -10.63 16.22
CA VAL A 79 -5.66 -11.90 15.78
C VAL A 79 -6.43 -12.45 14.57
N ASP A 80 -7.76 -12.33 14.56
CA ASP A 80 -8.57 -12.83 13.46
C ASP A 80 -8.35 -12.02 12.17
N VAL A 81 -8.17 -10.69 12.26
CA VAL A 81 -7.74 -9.87 11.12
C VAL A 81 -6.38 -10.33 10.58
N GLN A 82 -5.42 -10.58 11.46
CA GLN A 82 -4.09 -11.08 11.06
C GLN A 82 -4.16 -12.44 10.37
N LYS A 83 -4.98 -13.37 10.88
CA LYS A 83 -5.18 -14.68 10.24
C LYS A 83 -5.76 -14.54 8.84
N VAL A 84 -6.76 -13.69 8.64
CA VAL A 84 -7.36 -13.45 7.32
C VAL A 84 -6.34 -12.81 6.37
N ALA A 85 -5.57 -11.84 6.83
CA ALA A 85 -4.50 -11.22 6.04
C ALA A 85 -3.44 -12.24 5.62
N LEU A 86 -2.97 -13.08 6.55
CA LEU A 86 -1.99 -14.13 6.26
C LEU A 86 -2.56 -15.22 5.34
N PHE A 87 -3.82 -15.58 5.51
CA PHE A 87 -4.50 -16.48 4.59
C PHE A 87 -4.51 -15.90 3.17
N LYS A 88 -4.85 -14.62 3.03
CA LYS A 88 -4.82 -13.94 1.73
C LYS A 88 -3.43 -13.90 1.12
N ILE A 89 -2.41 -13.63 1.93
CA ILE A 89 -1.00 -13.66 1.51
C ILE A 89 -0.63 -15.06 1.01
N ASN A 90 -1.02 -16.12 1.72
CA ASN A 90 -0.74 -17.49 1.28
C ASN A 90 -1.41 -17.82 -0.07
N GLU A 91 -2.65 -17.38 -0.30
CA GLU A 91 -3.31 -17.50 -1.62
C GLU A 91 -2.51 -16.79 -2.72
N LEU A 92 -2.04 -15.57 -2.44
CA LEU A 92 -1.24 -14.79 -3.38
C LEU A 92 0.13 -15.42 -3.62
N SER A 93 0.74 -16.00 -2.59
CA SER A 93 2.00 -16.73 -2.70
C SER A 93 1.90 -17.98 -3.55
N ALA A 94 0.77 -18.69 -3.54
CA ALA A 94 0.52 -19.75 -4.50
C ALA A 94 0.50 -19.25 -5.96
N SER A 95 0.24 -17.96 -6.18
CA SER A 95 0.26 -17.29 -7.49
C SER A 95 1.59 -16.59 -7.83
N GLY A 96 2.65 -16.84 -7.05
CA GLY A 96 4.00 -16.30 -7.27
C GLY A 96 4.28 -14.94 -6.62
N TRP A 97 3.40 -14.45 -5.73
CA TRP A 97 3.64 -13.21 -4.98
C TRP A 97 4.39 -13.49 -3.68
N HIS A 98 5.42 -12.71 -3.42
CA HIS A 98 6.26 -12.88 -2.23
C HIS A 98 6.22 -11.61 -1.39
N VAL A 99 6.03 -11.77 -0.07
CA VAL A 99 6.12 -10.66 0.87
C VAL A 99 7.56 -10.13 0.86
N VAL A 100 7.70 -8.82 0.61
CA VAL A 100 8.98 -8.10 0.64
C VAL A 100 9.07 -7.14 1.82
N SER A 101 7.93 -6.73 2.38
CA SER A 101 7.87 -5.89 3.57
C SER A 101 6.59 -6.14 4.35
N ALA A 102 6.67 -5.96 5.67
CA ALA A 102 5.53 -5.94 6.58
C ALA A 102 5.71 -4.75 7.52
N THR A 103 4.82 -3.77 7.43
CA THR A 103 4.88 -2.54 8.21
C THR A 103 3.65 -2.42 9.11
N PRO A 104 3.80 -2.51 10.44
CA PRO A 104 2.73 -2.17 11.35
C PRO A 104 2.53 -0.65 11.38
N ASN A 105 1.28 -0.22 11.41
CA ASN A 105 0.90 1.18 11.62
C ASN A 105 -0.20 1.23 12.67
N THR A 106 0.09 1.80 13.83
CA THR A 106 -0.88 1.98 14.90
C THR A 106 -1.07 3.45 15.16
N TYR A 107 -2.33 3.86 15.24
CA TYR A 107 -2.71 5.23 15.49
C TYR A 107 -3.77 5.27 16.58
N ALA A 108 -3.50 6.03 17.64
CA ALA A 108 -4.49 6.36 18.66
C ALA A 108 -4.73 7.87 18.60
N ARG A 109 -5.97 8.27 18.35
CA ARG A 109 -6.39 9.68 18.50
C ARG A 109 -6.92 9.86 19.91
N GLY A 110 -6.61 10.98 20.56
CA GLY A 110 -7.12 11.30 21.90
C GLY A 110 -8.63 11.05 22.01
N GLY A 111 -9.03 10.24 23.00
CA GLY A 111 -10.39 9.70 23.12
C GLY A 111 -10.40 8.16 23.17
N THR A 112 -11.44 7.55 22.61
CA THR A 112 -11.68 6.08 22.58
C THR A 112 -11.43 5.45 21.20
N THR A 113 -10.77 6.17 20.28
CA THR A 113 -10.52 5.71 18.91
C THR A 113 -9.11 5.16 18.77
N PHE A 114 -9.03 3.89 18.36
CA PHE A 114 -7.79 3.17 18.13
C PHE A 114 -7.82 2.50 16.76
N VAL A 115 -6.78 2.71 15.96
CA VAL A 115 -6.60 2.10 14.65
C VAL A 115 -5.32 1.27 14.69
N SER A 116 -5.41 0.01 14.30
CA SER A 116 -4.27 -0.86 14.06
C SER A 116 -4.31 -1.39 12.65
N GLN A 117 -3.23 -1.17 11.94
CA GLN A 117 -3.03 -1.61 10.58
C GLN A 117 -1.74 -2.40 10.48
N THR A 118 -1.71 -3.38 9.58
CA THR A 118 -0.49 -4.03 9.13
C THR A 118 -0.53 -4.09 7.62
N ILE A 119 0.45 -3.46 6.99
CA ILE A 119 0.59 -3.38 5.55
C ILE A 119 1.66 -4.37 5.13
N TYR A 120 1.26 -5.37 4.37
CA TYR A 120 2.16 -6.29 3.71
C TYR A 120 2.33 -5.85 2.26
N THR A 121 3.57 -5.60 1.87
CA THR A 121 3.93 -5.34 0.47
C THR A 121 4.44 -6.64 -0.13
N LEU A 122 3.90 -7.00 -1.29
CA LEU A 122 4.27 -8.19 -2.03
C LEU A 122 4.79 -7.81 -3.41
N GLU A 123 5.79 -8.54 -3.88
CA GLU A 123 6.32 -8.44 -5.24
C GLU A 123 6.23 -9.79 -5.93
N LYS A 124 6.04 -9.77 -7.26
CA LYS A 124 6.07 -10.98 -8.06
C LYS A 124 7.52 -11.31 -8.44
N ARG A 125 7.96 -12.53 -8.14
CA ARG A 125 9.29 -13.03 -8.55
C ARG A 125 9.19 -13.97 -9.74
#